data_AF-B3KXA5-F1
#
_entry.id   AF-B3KXA5-F1
#
_cell.length_a   1.000
_cell.length_b   1.000
_cell.length_c   1.000
_cell.angle_alpha   90.00
_cell.angle_beta   90.00
_cell.angle_gamma   90.00
#
_symmetry.space_group_name_H-M   'P 1'
#
loop_
_entity.id
_entity.type
_entity.pdbx_description
1 polymer ?
#
loop_
_entity_poly.entity_id
_entity_poly.type
_entity_poly.pdbx_seq_one_letter_code
_entity_poly.pdbx_strand_id
1 'polypeptide(L)'
;MKMQVFCKKSIEDMTVKAEQSQQEAAKKHEEEKKELERKLSDLEKKMETSHNQCQELKARYERATSETKTKHEEILQNLQKTLLDTEDKLKGAREENSGLLQELEELRKQADKAKAAQTAEDAMQIMEQMTKEKTETLASLEDTKQTNAKLQNELDTLKENNLKNVEELNKSKELLTVENQKMEEFRKEIETLKQAAAQKSQQLSALQEENVKLAEELGRSRDEVTSHQKLEEERSVLNNQLLEMKKRESKFIKDADEEKASLQKSISITSALLTEKDAELEKLRNEVTVLRGENASAKSLHSVVQTLESDKVKLELKVKNLELQLKENKRQLSSSSGNTDTQADEDERAQESQQMIDFLNSVIVDLQRKNQDLKMKVEMMSEAALNGNGDDLNNYDSDDQEKQSKKKPRLFCDICDCFDLHDTEDCPTQAQMSEDPPHSTHHGSRGEERPYCEICEMFGHWATNCNDDETF
;
A
#
# COMPACT_ATOMS: atom_id res chain seq x y z
N MET A 1 109.29 -23.04 -261.69
CA MET A 1 108.39 -21.90 -262.07
C MET A 1 107.04 -22.07 -261.36
N LYS A 2 106.28 -20.98 -261.14
CA LYS A 2 104.85 -20.92 -260.77
C LYS A 2 104.37 -21.55 -259.44
N MET A 3 104.69 -22.80 -259.09
CA MET A 3 104.18 -23.42 -257.83
C MET A 3 104.67 -22.72 -256.54
N GLN A 4 105.75 -21.94 -256.68
CA GLN A 4 106.39 -21.06 -255.70
C GLN A 4 105.44 -20.10 -254.94
N VAL A 5 104.30 -19.74 -255.53
CA VAL A 5 103.45 -18.63 -255.02
C VAL A 5 102.20 -19.14 -254.30
N PHE A 6 101.52 -20.17 -254.84
CA PHE A 6 100.19 -20.56 -254.33
C PHE A 6 100.27 -21.31 -252.98
N CYS A 7 101.18 -22.28 -252.86
CA CYS A 7 101.31 -23.07 -251.63
C CYS A 7 101.79 -22.22 -250.44
N LYS A 8 102.67 -21.23 -250.69
CA LYS A 8 103.16 -20.33 -249.64
C LYS A 8 102.03 -19.52 -249.00
N LYS A 9 101.13 -18.99 -249.83
CA LYS A 9 100.00 -18.17 -249.39
C LYS A 9 98.92 -18.98 -248.65
N SER A 10 98.71 -20.24 -249.04
CA SER A 10 97.75 -21.13 -248.37
C SER A 10 98.16 -21.56 -246.95
N ILE A 11 99.44 -21.41 -246.57
CA ILE A 11 99.94 -21.76 -245.23
C ILE A 11 99.87 -20.54 -244.29
N GLU A 12 100.07 -19.33 -244.82
CA GLU A 12 99.87 -18.06 -244.11
C GLU A 12 98.41 -17.95 -243.62
N ASP A 13 97.43 -18.15 -244.50
CA ASP A 13 95.99 -18.13 -244.15
C ASP A 13 95.57 -19.20 -243.12
N MET A 14 96.27 -20.34 -243.05
CA MET A 14 95.91 -21.43 -242.12
C MET A 14 96.34 -21.17 -240.68
N THR A 15 97.45 -20.45 -240.47
CA THR A 15 98.11 -20.42 -239.14
C THR A 15 97.81 -19.14 -238.35
N VAL A 16 97.54 -18.02 -239.03
CA VAL A 16 96.92 -16.82 -238.40
C VAL A 16 95.57 -17.20 -237.73
N LYS A 17 94.87 -18.18 -238.32
CA LYS A 17 93.63 -18.75 -237.77
C LYS A 17 93.85 -19.58 -236.50
N ALA A 18 95.03 -20.19 -236.35
CA ALA A 18 95.45 -20.86 -235.11
C ALA A 18 95.85 -19.84 -234.04
N GLU A 19 96.56 -18.77 -234.40
CA GLU A 19 96.88 -17.66 -233.48
C GLU A 19 95.61 -17.00 -232.93
N GLN A 20 94.61 -16.73 -233.78
CA GLN A 20 93.29 -16.25 -233.34
C GLN A 20 92.62 -17.21 -232.36
N SER A 21 92.56 -18.51 -232.69
CA SER A 21 91.96 -19.52 -231.80
C SER A 21 92.71 -19.66 -230.46
N GLN A 22 94.04 -19.52 -230.47
CA GLN A 22 94.87 -19.53 -229.27
C GLN A 22 94.67 -18.27 -228.42
N GLN A 23 94.46 -17.12 -229.05
CA GLN A 23 94.18 -15.85 -228.35
C GLN A 23 92.75 -15.80 -227.76
N GLU A 24 91.76 -16.43 -228.41
CA GLU A 24 90.43 -16.64 -227.82
C GLU A 24 90.47 -17.63 -226.64
N ALA A 25 91.19 -18.74 -226.77
CA ALA A 25 91.38 -19.70 -225.67
C ALA A 25 92.07 -19.04 -224.46
N ALA A 26 93.09 -18.20 -224.70
CA ALA A 26 93.77 -17.44 -223.65
C ALA A 26 92.84 -16.42 -222.95
N LYS A 27 92.00 -15.69 -223.70
CA LYS A 27 90.97 -14.81 -223.12
C LYS A 27 90.00 -15.58 -222.24
N LYS A 28 89.47 -16.71 -222.72
CA LYS A 28 88.50 -17.52 -221.96
C LYS A 28 89.10 -18.07 -220.67
N HIS A 29 90.37 -18.51 -220.70
CA HIS A 29 91.08 -18.94 -219.49
C HIS A 29 91.28 -17.81 -218.48
N GLU A 30 91.60 -16.60 -218.95
CA GLU A 30 91.78 -15.41 -218.11
C GLU A 30 90.44 -14.91 -217.49
N GLU A 31 89.32 -15.10 -218.18
CA GLU A 31 87.97 -14.86 -217.67
C GLU A 31 87.56 -15.92 -216.62
N GLU A 32 87.77 -17.21 -216.90
CA GLU A 32 87.51 -18.31 -215.95
C GLU A 32 88.39 -18.20 -214.69
N LYS A 33 89.64 -17.74 -214.83
CA LYS A 33 90.53 -17.42 -213.70
C LYS A 33 89.99 -16.31 -212.82
N LYS A 34 89.53 -15.19 -213.41
CA LYS A 34 88.90 -14.07 -212.67
C LYS A 34 87.59 -14.45 -212.00
N GLU A 35 86.85 -15.39 -212.59
CA GLU A 35 85.64 -15.97 -211.99
C GLU A 35 85.96 -16.83 -210.75
N LEU A 36 87.06 -17.59 -210.77
CA LEU A 36 87.54 -18.36 -209.62
C LEU A 36 88.14 -17.48 -208.52
N GLU A 37 88.94 -16.47 -208.87
CA GLU A 37 89.49 -15.48 -207.93
C GLU A 37 88.37 -14.75 -207.17
N ARG A 38 87.27 -14.40 -207.84
CA ARG A 38 86.09 -13.79 -207.20
C ARG A 38 85.41 -14.74 -206.19
N LYS A 39 85.28 -16.02 -206.54
CA LYS A 39 84.67 -17.05 -205.68
C LYS A 39 85.51 -17.37 -204.44
N LEU A 40 86.83 -17.30 -204.54
CA LEU A 40 87.73 -17.39 -203.39
C LEU A 40 87.51 -16.21 -202.43
N SER A 41 87.49 -14.97 -202.94
CA SER A 41 87.29 -13.78 -202.10
C SER A 41 85.93 -13.75 -201.38
N ASP A 42 84.87 -14.28 -201.99
CA ASP A 42 83.55 -14.38 -201.33
C ASP A 42 83.46 -15.53 -200.32
N LEU A 43 84.32 -16.55 -200.43
CA LEU A 43 84.49 -17.58 -199.40
C LEU A 43 85.31 -17.07 -198.22
N GLU A 44 86.37 -16.30 -198.45
CA GLU A 44 87.16 -15.62 -197.40
C GLU A 44 86.24 -14.74 -196.54
N LYS A 45 85.44 -13.86 -197.15
CA LYS A 45 84.48 -13.00 -196.43
C LYS A 45 83.45 -13.79 -195.61
N LYS A 46 83.02 -14.97 -196.07
CA LYS A 46 82.11 -15.84 -195.31
C LYS A 46 82.81 -16.55 -194.15
N MET A 47 84.07 -16.94 -194.30
CA MET A 47 84.87 -17.48 -193.19
C MET A 47 85.13 -16.40 -192.13
N GLU A 48 85.57 -15.22 -192.56
CA GLU A 48 85.83 -14.02 -191.74
C GLU A 48 84.59 -13.63 -190.91
N THR A 49 83.43 -13.47 -191.55
CA THR A 49 82.18 -13.11 -190.84
C THR A 49 81.70 -14.20 -189.88
N SER A 50 81.81 -15.49 -190.24
CA SER A 50 81.49 -16.60 -189.33
C SER A 50 82.45 -16.69 -188.14
N HIS A 51 83.74 -16.42 -188.34
CA HIS A 51 84.74 -16.40 -187.27
C HIS A 51 84.45 -15.29 -186.27
N ASN A 52 84.20 -14.08 -186.75
CA ASN A 52 83.89 -12.91 -185.90
C ASN A 52 82.58 -13.09 -185.12
N GLN A 53 81.53 -13.68 -185.72
CA GLN A 53 80.30 -14.05 -185.00
C GLN A 53 80.56 -15.06 -183.87
N CYS A 54 81.43 -16.05 -184.10
CA CYS A 54 81.77 -17.05 -183.11
C CYS A 54 82.58 -16.47 -181.93
N GLN A 55 83.52 -15.54 -182.21
CA GLN A 55 84.21 -14.77 -181.16
C GLN A 55 83.24 -13.90 -180.34
N GLU A 56 82.33 -13.17 -180.99
CA GLU A 56 81.40 -12.28 -180.28
C GLU A 56 80.47 -13.06 -179.35
N LEU A 57 79.95 -14.21 -179.81
CA LEU A 57 79.08 -15.07 -178.99
C LEU A 57 79.83 -15.60 -177.75
N LYS A 58 81.09 -16.01 -177.91
CA LYS A 58 81.95 -16.43 -176.79
C LYS A 58 82.17 -15.28 -175.79
N ALA A 59 82.51 -14.08 -176.26
CA ALA A 59 82.72 -12.92 -175.41
C ALA A 59 81.44 -12.48 -174.65
N ARG A 60 80.26 -12.66 -175.25
CA ARG A 60 78.96 -12.44 -174.56
C ARG A 60 78.73 -13.49 -173.47
N TYR A 61 79.02 -14.77 -173.73
CA TYR A 61 78.87 -15.85 -172.74
C TYR A 61 79.81 -15.67 -171.53
N GLU A 62 81.09 -15.38 -171.78
CA GLU A 62 82.08 -15.15 -170.71
C GLU A 62 81.68 -13.96 -169.82
N ARG A 63 81.18 -12.86 -170.41
CA ARG A 63 80.71 -11.68 -169.67
C ARG A 63 79.45 -11.96 -168.84
N ALA A 64 78.47 -12.68 -169.40
CA ALA A 64 77.28 -13.07 -168.66
C ALA A 64 77.61 -14.04 -167.49
N THR A 65 78.60 -14.91 -167.68
CA THR A 65 79.08 -15.84 -166.65
C THR A 65 79.82 -15.11 -165.52
N SER A 66 80.63 -14.08 -165.83
CA SER A 66 81.28 -13.29 -164.78
C SER A 66 80.31 -12.40 -164.01
N GLU A 67 79.38 -11.71 -164.71
CA GLU A 67 78.35 -10.89 -164.06
C GLU A 67 77.38 -11.67 -163.17
N THR A 68 77.02 -12.90 -163.57
CA THR A 68 76.16 -13.75 -162.73
C THR A 68 76.93 -14.27 -161.52
N LYS A 69 78.23 -14.57 -161.65
CA LYS A 69 79.07 -14.97 -160.52
C LYS A 69 79.25 -13.84 -159.49
N THR A 70 79.57 -12.62 -159.91
CA THR A 70 79.73 -11.49 -158.96
C THR A 70 78.45 -11.19 -158.20
N LYS A 71 77.29 -11.20 -158.88
CA LYS A 71 75.97 -11.02 -158.23
C LYS A 71 75.67 -12.11 -157.18
N HIS A 72 76.07 -13.36 -157.42
CA HIS A 72 75.92 -14.43 -156.41
C HIS A 72 76.87 -14.23 -155.22
N GLU A 73 78.12 -13.82 -155.46
CA GLU A 73 79.11 -13.52 -154.42
C GLU A 73 78.61 -12.37 -153.50
N GLU A 74 78.08 -11.29 -154.08
CA GLU A 74 77.48 -10.16 -153.35
C GLU A 74 76.25 -10.58 -152.53
N ILE A 75 75.37 -11.43 -153.09
CA ILE A 75 74.19 -11.95 -152.38
C ILE A 75 74.61 -12.85 -151.21
N LEU A 76 75.60 -13.72 -151.40
CA LEU A 76 76.13 -14.60 -150.35
C LEU A 76 76.76 -13.80 -149.21
N GLN A 77 77.58 -12.79 -149.51
CA GLN A 77 78.19 -11.93 -148.49
C GLN A 77 77.14 -11.12 -147.69
N ASN A 78 76.09 -10.62 -148.35
CA ASN A 78 74.99 -9.93 -147.66
C ASN A 78 74.14 -10.88 -146.80
N LEU A 79 73.88 -12.11 -147.25
CA LEU A 79 73.19 -13.14 -146.45
C LEU A 79 74.04 -13.56 -145.24
N GLN A 80 75.35 -13.75 -145.43
CA GLN A 80 76.26 -14.15 -144.36
C GLN A 80 76.42 -13.04 -143.31
N LYS A 81 76.50 -11.78 -143.74
CA LYS A 81 76.49 -10.62 -142.84
C LYS A 81 75.17 -10.49 -142.07
N THR A 82 74.02 -10.61 -142.74
CA THR A 82 72.72 -10.48 -142.09
C THR A 82 72.42 -11.63 -141.12
N LEU A 83 72.93 -12.84 -141.38
CA LEU A 83 72.94 -13.94 -140.40
C LEU A 83 73.71 -13.56 -139.14
N LEU A 84 74.98 -13.16 -139.25
CA LEU A 84 75.80 -12.70 -138.11
C LEU A 84 75.11 -11.57 -137.33
N ASP A 85 74.63 -10.53 -138.03
CA ASP A 85 73.87 -9.42 -137.44
C ASP A 85 72.58 -9.88 -136.70
N THR A 86 72.03 -11.06 -137.00
CA THR A 86 70.89 -11.64 -136.27
C THR A 86 71.30 -12.60 -135.15
N GLU A 87 72.40 -13.36 -135.31
CA GLU A 87 72.93 -14.23 -134.27
C GLU A 87 73.45 -13.42 -133.06
N ASP A 88 74.17 -12.32 -133.30
CA ASP A 88 74.62 -11.43 -132.23
C ASP A 88 73.44 -10.74 -131.51
N LYS A 89 72.38 -10.35 -132.24
CA LYS A 89 71.15 -9.82 -131.63
C LYS A 89 70.41 -10.87 -130.80
N LEU A 90 70.32 -12.11 -131.30
CA LEU A 90 69.71 -13.23 -130.58
C LEU A 90 70.52 -13.59 -129.31
N LYS A 91 71.85 -13.52 -129.40
CA LYS A 91 72.76 -13.72 -128.27
C LYS A 91 72.58 -12.62 -127.21
N GLY A 92 72.61 -11.35 -127.60
CA GLY A 92 72.35 -10.23 -126.69
C GLY A 92 70.99 -10.35 -126.00
N ALA A 93 69.93 -10.64 -126.74
CA ALA A 93 68.59 -10.85 -126.16
C ALA A 93 68.50 -12.07 -125.22
N ARG A 94 69.31 -13.12 -125.43
CA ARG A 94 69.44 -14.26 -124.48
C ARG A 94 70.20 -13.88 -123.21
N GLU A 95 71.27 -13.12 -123.34
CA GLU A 95 72.07 -12.62 -122.21
C GLU A 95 71.25 -11.64 -121.36
N GLU A 96 70.47 -10.76 -122.00
CA GLU A 96 69.51 -9.86 -121.35
C GLU A 96 68.38 -10.62 -120.63
N ASN A 97 67.74 -11.61 -121.28
CA ASN A 97 66.74 -12.47 -120.61
C ASN A 97 67.34 -13.25 -119.43
N SER A 98 68.58 -13.72 -119.54
CA SER A 98 69.28 -14.39 -118.43
C SER A 98 69.52 -13.44 -117.24
N GLY A 99 69.90 -12.19 -117.51
CA GLY A 99 70.02 -11.14 -116.49
C GLY A 99 68.70 -10.84 -115.80
N LEU A 100 67.64 -10.58 -116.57
CA LEU A 100 66.29 -10.30 -116.05
C LEU A 100 65.71 -11.47 -115.23
N LEU A 101 65.99 -12.72 -115.61
CA LEU A 101 65.60 -13.90 -114.81
C LEU A 101 66.35 -13.98 -113.47
N GLN A 102 67.64 -13.62 -113.45
CA GLN A 102 68.42 -13.56 -112.19
C GLN A 102 67.93 -12.41 -111.30
N GLU A 103 67.62 -11.25 -111.88
CA GLU A 103 67.06 -10.10 -111.16
C GLU A 103 65.67 -10.43 -110.57
N LEU A 104 64.76 -11.04 -111.33
CA LEU A 104 63.46 -11.48 -110.85
C LEU A 104 63.56 -12.52 -109.71
N GLU A 105 64.49 -13.47 -109.81
CA GLU A 105 64.71 -14.49 -108.78
C GLU A 105 65.32 -13.89 -107.50
N GLU A 106 66.21 -12.88 -107.60
CA GLU A 106 66.73 -12.19 -106.41
C GLU A 106 65.73 -11.21 -105.80
N LEU A 107 64.95 -10.48 -106.62
CA LEU A 107 63.81 -9.67 -106.16
C LEU A 107 62.76 -10.55 -105.46
N ARG A 108 62.49 -11.75 -105.96
CA ARG A 108 61.63 -12.73 -105.30
C ARG A 108 62.19 -13.15 -103.94
N LYS A 109 63.47 -13.52 -103.87
CA LYS A 109 64.13 -13.83 -102.58
C LYS A 109 64.08 -12.65 -101.61
N GLN A 110 64.23 -11.41 -102.08
CA GLN A 110 64.10 -10.21 -101.25
C GLN A 110 62.66 -10.03 -100.76
N ALA A 111 61.65 -10.19 -101.62
CA ALA A 111 60.24 -10.10 -101.25
C ALA A 111 59.82 -11.19 -100.26
N ASP A 112 60.28 -12.42 -100.43
CA ASP A 112 59.95 -13.53 -99.53
C ASP A 112 60.72 -13.44 -98.19
N LYS A 113 61.97 -12.93 -98.20
CA LYS A 113 62.69 -12.51 -96.96
C LYS A 113 61.95 -11.37 -96.24
N ALA A 114 61.45 -10.37 -96.96
CA ALA A 114 60.74 -9.24 -96.38
C ALA A 114 59.40 -9.66 -95.76
N LYS A 115 58.63 -10.55 -96.42
CA LYS A 115 57.43 -11.16 -95.83
C LYS A 115 57.76 -11.97 -94.58
N ALA A 116 58.81 -12.79 -94.62
CA ALA A 116 59.24 -13.58 -93.47
C ALA A 116 59.64 -12.68 -92.29
N ALA A 117 60.38 -11.61 -92.54
CA ALA A 117 60.73 -10.60 -91.53
C ALA A 117 59.48 -9.91 -90.96
N GLN A 118 58.57 -9.41 -91.81
CA GLN A 118 57.33 -8.79 -91.37
C GLN A 118 56.49 -9.76 -90.51
N THR A 119 56.27 -11.00 -90.94
CA THR A 119 55.51 -11.97 -90.15
C THR A 119 56.20 -12.38 -88.84
N ALA A 120 57.52 -12.29 -88.76
CA ALA A 120 58.26 -12.50 -87.51
C ALA A 120 58.15 -11.28 -86.58
N GLU A 121 58.15 -10.07 -87.12
CA GLU A 121 57.95 -8.81 -86.38
C GLU A 121 56.50 -8.68 -85.87
N ASP A 122 55.51 -8.96 -86.72
CA ASP A 122 54.09 -9.04 -86.35
C ASP A 122 53.88 -10.08 -85.24
N ALA A 123 54.49 -11.26 -85.36
CA ALA A 123 54.43 -12.31 -84.34
C ALA A 123 55.17 -11.92 -83.04
N MET A 124 56.26 -11.16 -83.12
CA MET A 124 56.91 -10.58 -81.94
C MET A 124 56.05 -9.52 -81.27
N GLN A 125 55.42 -8.59 -82.02
CA GLN A 125 54.52 -7.59 -81.44
C GLN A 125 53.31 -8.24 -80.77
N ILE A 126 52.68 -9.23 -81.42
CA ILE A 126 51.58 -10.00 -80.83
C ILE A 126 52.05 -10.75 -79.58
N MET A 127 53.24 -11.36 -79.59
CA MET A 127 53.77 -12.05 -78.41
C MET A 127 54.11 -11.07 -77.27
N GLU A 128 54.74 -9.94 -77.58
CA GLU A 128 55.09 -8.90 -76.61
C GLU A 128 53.83 -8.33 -75.97
N GLN A 129 52.84 -7.92 -76.77
CA GLN A 129 51.56 -7.42 -76.25
C GLN A 129 50.82 -8.50 -75.44
N MET A 130 50.75 -9.75 -75.91
CA MET A 130 50.17 -10.86 -75.14
C MET A 130 50.92 -11.11 -73.82
N THR A 131 52.25 -10.98 -73.79
CA THR A 131 53.01 -11.10 -72.53
C THR A 131 52.76 -9.92 -71.60
N LYS A 132 52.67 -8.70 -72.14
CA LYS A 132 52.37 -7.47 -71.38
C LYS A 132 50.97 -7.55 -70.76
N GLU A 133 49.93 -7.80 -71.55
CA GLU A 133 48.55 -7.97 -71.08
C GLU A 133 48.45 -9.13 -70.07
N LYS A 134 49.18 -10.23 -70.27
CA LYS A 134 49.28 -11.32 -69.28
C LYS A 134 49.96 -10.88 -67.99
N THR A 135 51.01 -10.05 -68.02
CA THR A 135 51.64 -9.52 -66.80
C THR A 135 50.76 -8.51 -66.08
N GLU A 136 50.07 -7.63 -66.82
CA GLU A 136 49.15 -6.62 -66.26
C GLU A 136 47.91 -7.29 -65.63
N THR A 137 47.33 -8.30 -66.29
CA THR A 137 46.22 -9.09 -65.72
C THR A 137 46.66 -9.95 -64.53
N LEU A 138 47.86 -10.52 -64.53
CA LEU A 138 48.39 -11.24 -63.36
C LEU A 138 48.69 -10.31 -62.18
N ALA A 139 49.22 -9.11 -62.43
CA ALA A 139 49.43 -8.10 -61.38
C ALA A 139 48.09 -7.65 -60.79
N SER A 140 47.11 -7.31 -61.63
CA SER A 140 45.76 -6.93 -61.19
C SER A 140 45.05 -8.07 -60.43
N LEU A 141 45.27 -9.33 -60.82
CA LEU A 141 44.76 -10.50 -60.10
C LEU A 141 45.41 -10.66 -58.72
N GLU A 142 46.70 -10.33 -58.57
CA GLU A 142 47.38 -10.41 -57.27
C GLU A 142 47.01 -9.23 -56.35
N ASP A 143 46.86 -8.02 -56.90
CA ASP A 143 46.33 -6.86 -56.16
C ASP A 143 44.89 -7.09 -55.68
N THR A 144 44.04 -7.72 -56.51
CA THR A 144 42.67 -8.08 -56.12
C THR A 144 42.62 -9.23 -55.11
N LYS A 145 43.57 -10.18 -55.12
CA LYS A 145 43.73 -11.12 -53.99
C LYS A 145 44.18 -10.40 -52.72
N GLN A 146 45.17 -9.52 -52.80
CA GLN A 146 45.74 -8.86 -51.63
C GLN A 146 44.72 -7.91 -50.97
N THR A 147 43.90 -7.22 -51.76
CA THR A 147 42.79 -6.40 -51.24
C THR A 147 41.68 -7.26 -50.63
N ASN A 148 41.27 -8.36 -51.26
CA ASN A 148 40.33 -9.31 -50.63
C ASN A 148 40.86 -9.88 -49.30
N ALA A 149 42.15 -10.22 -49.22
CA ALA A 149 42.78 -10.70 -47.98
C ALA A 149 42.78 -9.63 -46.86
N LYS A 150 43.02 -8.36 -47.21
CA LYS A 150 42.91 -7.23 -46.28
C LYS A 150 41.47 -7.06 -45.77
N LEU A 151 40.50 -7.01 -46.69
CA LEU A 151 39.08 -6.89 -46.36
C LEU A 151 38.56 -8.05 -45.51
N GLN A 152 39.04 -9.28 -45.74
CA GLN A 152 38.71 -10.43 -44.91
C GLN A 152 39.24 -10.28 -43.48
N ASN A 153 40.50 -9.86 -43.32
CA ASN A 153 41.09 -9.61 -42.00
C ASN A 153 40.37 -8.47 -41.24
N GLU A 154 40.01 -7.39 -41.95
CA GLU A 154 39.21 -6.28 -41.40
C GLU A 154 37.82 -6.75 -40.97
N LEU A 155 37.14 -7.55 -41.80
CA LEU A 155 35.83 -8.14 -41.50
C LEU A 155 35.88 -9.07 -40.27
N ASP A 156 36.90 -9.91 -40.15
CA ASP A 156 37.04 -10.82 -39.00
C ASP A 156 37.43 -10.08 -37.71
N THR A 157 38.25 -9.03 -37.81
CA THR A 157 38.53 -8.10 -36.70
C THR A 157 37.26 -7.37 -36.24
N LEU A 158 36.40 -6.96 -37.19
CA LEU A 158 35.10 -6.34 -36.88
C LEU A 158 34.13 -7.32 -36.21
N LYS A 159 34.11 -8.60 -36.62
CA LYS A 159 33.32 -9.65 -35.93
C LYS A 159 33.80 -9.87 -34.50
N GLU A 160 35.11 -9.97 -34.27
CA GLU A 160 35.68 -10.18 -32.94
C GLU A 160 35.37 -9.00 -32.00
N ASN A 161 35.50 -7.76 -32.48
CA ASN A 161 35.13 -6.57 -31.72
C ASN A 161 33.61 -6.48 -31.47
N ASN A 162 32.77 -6.87 -32.44
CA ASN A 162 31.32 -6.93 -32.24
C ASN A 162 30.94 -7.94 -31.15
N LEU A 163 31.57 -9.12 -31.16
CA LEU A 163 31.36 -10.17 -30.15
C LEU A 163 31.75 -9.68 -28.74
N LYS A 164 32.91 -9.03 -28.59
CA LYS A 164 33.35 -8.43 -27.32
C LYS A 164 32.36 -7.38 -26.82
N ASN A 165 31.91 -6.47 -27.68
CA ASN A 165 30.91 -5.46 -27.33
C ASN A 165 29.58 -6.08 -26.87
N VAL A 166 29.15 -7.20 -27.48
CA VAL A 166 27.94 -7.94 -27.07
C VAL A 166 28.14 -8.64 -25.72
N GLU A 167 29.32 -9.22 -25.47
CA GLU A 167 29.65 -9.78 -24.16
C GLU A 167 29.69 -8.72 -23.05
N GLU A 168 30.31 -7.56 -23.30
CA GLU A 168 30.36 -6.45 -22.34
C GLU A 168 28.97 -5.87 -22.07
N LEU A 169 28.13 -5.74 -23.11
CA LEU A 169 26.74 -5.33 -22.96
C LEU A 169 25.92 -6.33 -22.13
N ASN A 170 26.13 -7.63 -22.30
CA ASN A 170 25.48 -8.67 -21.49
C ASN A 170 25.97 -8.63 -20.02
N LYS A 171 27.27 -8.54 -19.78
CA LYS A 171 27.85 -8.38 -18.42
C LYS A 171 27.32 -7.13 -17.71
N SER A 172 27.19 -6.01 -18.45
CA SER A 172 26.59 -4.77 -17.96
C SER A 172 25.11 -4.92 -17.62
N LYS A 173 24.35 -5.62 -18.46
CA LYS A 173 22.92 -5.93 -18.23
C LYS A 173 22.70 -6.86 -17.03
N GLU A 174 23.56 -7.86 -16.83
CA GLU A 174 23.55 -8.74 -15.66
C GLU A 174 23.82 -7.94 -14.38
N LEU A 175 24.87 -7.11 -14.37
CA LEU A 175 25.19 -6.23 -13.24
C LEU A 175 24.05 -5.25 -12.91
N LEU A 176 23.44 -4.66 -13.94
CA LEU A 176 22.26 -3.79 -13.80
C LEU A 176 21.05 -4.56 -13.22
N THR A 177 20.91 -5.85 -13.54
CA THR A 177 19.83 -6.69 -12.99
C THR A 177 20.05 -6.94 -11.50
N VAL A 178 21.29 -7.23 -11.07
CA VAL A 178 21.64 -7.43 -9.66
C VAL A 178 21.48 -6.15 -8.84
N GLU A 179 21.96 -5.00 -9.32
CA GLU A 179 21.78 -3.73 -8.60
C GLU A 179 20.29 -3.30 -8.55
N ASN A 180 19.46 -3.62 -9.56
CA ASN A 180 18.01 -3.40 -9.45
C ASN A 180 17.35 -4.28 -8.39
N GLN A 181 17.75 -5.56 -8.26
CA GLN A 181 17.25 -6.45 -7.19
C GLN A 181 17.60 -5.89 -5.80
N LYS A 182 18.85 -5.50 -5.60
CA LYS A 182 19.38 -4.90 -4.37
C LYS A 182 18.73 -3.55 -4.03
N MET A 183 18.42 -2.72 -5.02
CA MET A 183 17.63 -1.49 -4.82
C MET A 183 16.19 -1.79 -4.36
N GLU A 184 15.60 -2.90 -4.80
CA GLU A 184 14.27 -3.32 -4.37
C GLU A 184 14.29 -4.01 -2.98
N GLU A 185 15.40 -4.63 -2.59
CA GLU A 185 15.65 -5.07 -1.21
C GLU A 185 15.76 -3.86 -0.26
N PHE A 186 16.57 -2.85 -0.59
CA PHE A 186 16.67 -1.63 0.22
C PHE A 186 15.34 -0.87 0.32
N ARG A 187 14.49 -0.90 -0.71
CA ARG A 187 13.13 -0.32 -0.64
C ARG A 187 12.26 -1.03 0.40
N LYS A 188 12.31 -2.37 0.47
CA LYS A 188 11.58 -3.15 1.47
C LYS A 188 12.11 -2.91 2.88
N GLU A 189 13.43 -2.79 3.05
CA GLU A 189 14.05 -2.43 4.33
C GLU A 189 13.63 -1.02 4.78
N ILE A 190 13.64 -0.03 3.88
CA ILE A 190 13.19 1.34 4.17
C ILE A 190 11.71 1.36 4.58
N GLU A 191 10.84 0.60 3.91
CA GLU A 191 9.41 0.59 4.25
C GLU A 191 9.13 -0.13 5.58
N THR A 192 9.82 -1.24 5.90
CA THR A 192 9.67 -1.88 7.22
C THR A 192 10.22 -1.01 8.36
N LEU A 193 11.34 -0.30 8.14
CA LEU A 193 11.86 0.69 9.10
C LEU A 193 10.89 1.87 9.29
N LYS A 194 10.23 2.33 8.21
CA LYS A 194 9.21 3.39 8.23
C LYS A 194 7.95 2.96 9.00
N GLN A 195 7.48 1.73 8.81
CA GLN A 195 6.38 1.15 9.59
C GLN A 195 6.74 1.02 11.07
N ALA A 196 7.93 0.50 11.39
CA ALA A 196 8.41 0.39 12.77
C ALA A 196 8.59 1.76 13.46
N ALA A 197 9.00 2.79 12.71
CA ALA A 197 9.07 4.17 13.19
C ALA A 197 7.68 4.76 13.48
N ALA A 198 6.70 4.53 12.60
CA ALA A 198 5.31 4.95 12.82
C ALA A 198 4.70 4.28 14.07
N GLN A 199 4.85 2.96 14.21
CA GLN A 199 4.40 2.21 15.39
C GLN A 199 5.02 2.75 16.69
N LYS A 200 6.34 3.00 16.70
CA LYS A 200 7.01 3.61 17.86
C LYS A 200 6.54 5.03 18.16
N SER A 201 6.23 5.84 17.13
CA SER A 201 5.69 7.18 17.32
C SER A 201 4.28 7.15 17.92
N GLN A 202 3.44 6.20 17.51
CA GLN A 202 2.10 5.99 18.08
C GLN A 202 2.20 5.51 19.53
N GLN A 203 3.08 4.54 19.81
CA GLN A 203 3.34 4.08 21.18
C GLN A 203 3.86 5.20 22.09
N LEU A 204 4.72 6.09 21.58
CA LEU A 204 5.21 7.25 22.32
C LEU A 204 4.07 8.23 22.65
N SER A 205 3.16 8.49 21.71
CA SER A 205 1.98 9.34 21.96
C SER A 205 1.09 8.75 23.05
N ALA A 206 0.76 7.46 22.95
CA ALA A 206 -0.07 6.76 23.93
C ALA A 206 0.54 6.80 25.35
N LEU A 207 1.85 6.53 25.46
CA LEU A 207 2.58 6.64 26.73
C LEU A 207 2.63 8.09 27.25
N GLN A 208 2.70 9.09 26.37
CA GLN A 208 2.71 10.50 26.76
C GLN A 208 1.32 10.95 27.26
N GLU A 209 0.24 10.49 26.63
CA GLU A 209 -1.14 10.68 27.10
C GLU A 209 -1.42 9.98 28.44
N GLU A 210 -0.90 8.75 28.61
CA GLU A 210 -0.96 8.02 29.90
C GLU A 210 -0.22 8.78 31.01
N ASN A 211 0.99 9.29 30.73
CA ASN A 211 1.74 10.11 31.70
C ASN A 211 1.00 11.41 32.06
N VAL A 212 0.27 12.04 31.13
CA VAL A 212 -0.59 13.20 31.44
C VAL A 212 -1.75 12.80 32.34
N LYS A 213 -2.46 11.71 32.04
CA LYS A 213 -3.57 11.19 32.87
C LYS A 213 -3.10 10.87 34.30
N LEU A 214 -1.98 10.17 34.44
CA LEU A 214 -1.38 9.85 35.74
C LEU A 214 -0.93 11.12 36.50
N ALA A 215 -0.39 12.13 35.81
CA ALA A 215 -0.03 13.41 36.43
C ALA A 215 -1.27 14.18 36.93
N GLU A 216 -2.39 14.14 36.21
CA GLU A 216 -3.66 14.68 36.69
C GLU A 216 -4.21 13.92 37.90
N GLU A 217 -4.15 12.58 37.90
CA GLU A 217 -4.62 11.75 39.01
C GLU A 217 -3.80 11.98 40.28
N LEU A 218 -2.47 12.10 40.16
CA LEU A 218 -1.60 12.52 41.26
C LEU A 218 -1.92 13.94 41.74
N GLY A 219 -2.33 14.84 40.84
CA GLY A 219 -2.85 16.17 41.18
C GLY A 219 -4.15 16.09 42.01
N ARG A 220 -5.16 15.37 41.50
CA ARG A 220 -6.44 15.12 42.17
C ARG A 220 -6.23 14.52 43.57
N SER A 221 -5.44 13.45 43.67
CA SER A 221 -5.15 12.76 44.93
C SER A 221 -4.41 13.65 45.94
N ARG A 222 -3.47 14.50 45.51
CA ARG A 222 -2.79 15.45 46.40
C ARG A 222 -3.76 16.50 46.94
N ASP A 223 -4.68 16.98 46.12
CA ASP A 223 -5.66 18.00 46.52
C ASP A 223 -6.75 17.38 47.42
N GLU A 224 -7.13 16.12 47.20
CA GLU A 224 -7.94 15.30 48.13
C GLU A 224 -7.26 15.11 49.50
N VAL A 225 -5.98 14.73 49.54
CA VAL A 225 -5.20 14.63 50.79
C VAL A 225 -5.14 15.98 51.50
N THR A 226 -4.97 17.07 50.77
CA THR A 226 -4.99 18.44 51.31
C THR A 226 -6.37 18.83 51.86
N SER A 227 -7.45 18.32 51.27
CA SER A 227 -8.83 18.48 51.77
C SER A 227 -9.05 17.67 53.04
N HIS A 228 -8.64 16.40 53.06
CA HIS A 228 -8.71 15.53 54.23
C HIS A 228 -7.92 16.07 55.42
N GLN A 229 -6.75 16.66 55.21
CA GLN A 229 -5.99 17.30 56.29
C GLN A 229 -6.79 18.44 56.94
N LYS A 230 -7.40 19.33 56.14
CA LYS A 230 -8.23 20.42 56.66
C LYS A 230 -9.44 19.91 57.45
N LEU A 231 -10.11 18.86 56.95
CA LEU A 231 -11.24 18.24 57.64
C LEU A 231 -10.83 17.60 58.97
N GLU A 232 -9.65 16.99 59.07
CA GLU A 232 -9.13 16.44 60.33
C GLU A 232 -8.67 17.55 61.30
N GLU A 233 -8.15 18.67 60.80
CA GLU A 233 -7.86 19.88 61.58
C GLU A 233 -9.17 20.50 62.15
N GLU A 234 -10.20 20.69 61.32
CA GLU A 234 -11.54 21.15 61.74
C GLU A 234 -12.17 20.19 62.76
N ARG A 235 -12.11 18.88 62.52
CA ARG A 235 -12.58 17.83 63.43
C ARG A 235 -11.85 17.86 64.77
N SER A 236 -10.54 18.13 64.76
CA SER A 236 -9.74 18.32 65.97
C SER A 236 -10.19 19.55 66.77
N VAL A 237 -10.44 20.68 66.09
CA VAL A 237 -10.99 21.90 66.73
C VAL A 237 -12.37 21.63 67.33
N LEU A 238 -13.29 21.01 66.59
CA LEU A 238 -14.63 20.66 67.07
C LEU A 238 -14.60 19.68 68.26
N ASN A 239 -13.71 18.68 68.24
CA ASN A 239 -13.53 17.75 69.35
C ASN A 239 -12.99 18.45 70.62
N ASN A 240 -12.09 19.41 70.47
CA ASN A 240 -11.62 20.25 71.59
C ASN A 240 -12.73 21.14 72.15
N GLN A 241 -13.56 21.75 71.29
CA GLN A 241 -14.74 22.52 71.72
C GLN A 241 -15.77 21.63 72.46
N LEU A 242 -16.03 20.42 71.95
CA LEU A 242 -16.92 19.45 72.60
C LEU A 242 -16.39 19.02 73.98
N LEU A 243 -15.06 18.83 74.11
CA LEU A 243 -14.42 18.52 75.39
C LEU A 243 -14.52 19.70 76.37
N GLU A 244 -14.42 20.94 75.90
CA GLU A 244 -14.62 22.12 76.76
C GLU A 244 -16.09 22.27 77.19
N MET A 245 -17.03 22.07 76.28
CA MET A 245 -18.47 22.09 76.58
C MET A 245 -18.84 21.02 77.61
N LYS A 246 -18.35 19.78 77.48
CA LYS A 246 -18.54 18.72 78.48
C LYS A 246 -17.92 19.06 79.85
N LYS A 247 -16.80 19.81 79.90
CA LYS A 247 -16.23 20.30 81.17
C LYS A 247 -17.12 21.38 81.80
N ARG A 248 -17.68 22.30 81.01
CA ARG A 248 -18.61 23.34 81.48
C ARG A 248 -19.92 22.72 81.98
N GLU A 249 -20.49 21.78 81.22
CA GLU A 249 -21.67 20.96 81.58
C GLU A 249 -21.43 20.19 82.89
N SER A 250 -20.33 19.45 83.00
CA SER A 250 -19.98 18.73 84.24
C SER A 250 -19.77 19.67 85.44
N LYS A 251 -19.34 20.92 85.23
CA LYS A 251 -19.32 21.93 86.30
C LYS A 251 -20.73 22.37 86.67
N PHE A 252 -21.59 22.74 85.71
CA PHE A 252 -22.96 23.16 85.99
C PHE A 252 -23.79 22.07 86.70
N ILE A 253 -23.59 20.79 86.36
CA ILE A 253 -24.23 19.67 87.06
C ILE A 253 -23.80 19.64 88.54
N LYS A 254 -22.49 19.78 88.82
CA LYS A 254 -21.98 19.83 90.21
C LYS A 254 -22.48 21.06 90.97
N ASP A 255 -22.39 22.23 90.37
CA ASP A 255 -22.88 23.48 90.95
C ASP A 255 -24.38 23.34 91.33
N ALA A 256 -25.19 22.75 90.44
CA ALA A 256 -26.62 22.51 90.66
C ALA A 256 -26.92 21.41 91.69
N ASP A 257 -26.14 20.32 91.74
CA ASP A 257 -26.27 19.29 92.79
C ASP A 257 -25.82 19.80 94.17
N GLU A 258 -24.81 20.67 94.24
CA GLU A 258 -24.40 21.37 95.46
C GLU A 258 -25.48 22.35 95.94
N GLU A 259 -26.06 23.16 95.04
CA GLU A 259 -27.21 24.02 95.36
C GLU A 259 -28.40 23.19 95.85
N LYS A 260 -28.78 22.13 95.11
CA LYS A 260 -29.86 21.19 95.48
C LYS A 260 -29.63 20.53 96.82
N ALA A 261 -28.41 20.10 97.14
CA ALA A 261 -28.06 19.55 98.46
C ALA A 261 -28.17 20.61 99.57
N SER A 262 -27.77 21.87 99.29
CA SER A 262 -27.91 22.98 100.24
C SER A 262 -29.38 23.32 100.51
N LEU A 263 -30.22 23.32 99.47
CA LEU A 263 -31.66 23.55 99.56
C LEU A 263 -32.35 22.39 100.30
N GLN A 264 -32.01 21.14 99.99
CA GLN A 264 -32.55 19.97 100.70
C GLN A 264 -32.18 19.99 102.20
N LYS A 265 -30.97 20.45 102.54
CA LYS A 265 -30.56 20.66 103.94
C LYS A 265 -31.34 21.80 104.61
N SER A 266 -31.59 22.90 103.90
CA SER A 266 -32.41 24.02 104.38
C SER A 266 -33.87 23.60 104.62
N ILE A 267 -34.46 22.83 103.69
CA ILE A 267 -35.79 22.24 103.81
C ILE A 267 -35.85 21.28 105.02
N SER A 268 -34.85 20.42 105.19
CA SER A 268 -34.76 19.51 106.34
C SER A 268 -34.75 20.26 107.67
N ILE A 269 -33.89 21.29 107.82
CA ILE A 269 -33.84 22.14 109.02
C ILE A 269 -35.18 22.86 109.24
N THR A 270 -35.78 23.42 108.19
CA THR A 270 -37.06 24.13 108.26
C THR A 270 -38.22 23.21 108.66
N SER A 271 -38.24 21.98 108.13
CA SER A 271 -39.24 20.97 108.50
C SER A 271 -39.07 20.48 109.95
N ALA A 272 -37.84 20.33 110.44
CA ALA A 272 -37.59 20.00 111.85
C ALA A 272 -38.10 21.12 112.78
N LEU A 273 -37.76 22.38 112.47
CA LEU A 273 -38.27 23.55 113.20
C LEU A 273 -39.80 23.66 113.14
N LEU A 274 -40.42 23.31 112.00
CA LEU A 274 -41.89 23.26 111.89
C LEU A 274 -42.48 22.19 112.82
N THR A 275 -41.92 20.98 112.84
CA THR A 275 -42.40 19.92 113.76
C THR A 275 -42.20 20.26 115.23
N GLU A 276 -41.13 21.01 115.58
CA GLU A 276 -40.93 21.55 116.93
C GLU A 276 -42.02 22.57 117.28
N LYS A 277 -42.35 23.48 116.35
CA LYS A 277 -43.41 24.48 116.55
C LYS A 277 -44.81 23.87 116.60
N ASP A 278 -45.09 22.83 115.81
CA ASP A 278 -46.35 22.09 115.89
C ASP A 278 -46.49 21.36 117.23
N ALA A 279 -45.40 20.76 117.76
CA ALA A 279 -45.39 20.16 119.09
C ALA A 279 -45.58 21.20 120.22
N GLU A 280 -44.99 22.40 120.09
CA GLU A 280 -45.20 23.51 121.02
C GLU A 280 -46.65 24.03 120.96
N LEU A 281 -47.21 24.19 119.76
CA LEU A 281 -48.62 24.56 119.56
C LEU A 281 -49.57 23.53 120.14
N GLU A 282 -49.28 22.23 119.98
CA GLU A 282 -50.13 21.18 120.55
C GLU A 282 -50.02 21.11 122.08
N LYS A 283 -48.83 21.35 122.65
CA LYS A 283 -48.68 21.54 124.10
C LYS A 283 -49.54 22.72 124.60
N LEU A 284 -49.49 23.86 123.92
CA LEU A 284 -50.29 25.05 124.26
C LEU A 284 -51.81 24.82 124.08
N ARG A 285 -52.24 24.04 123.07
CA ARG A 285 -53.65 23.62 122.90
C ARG A 285 -54.11 22.75 124.06
N ASN A 286 -53.28 21.81 124.51
CA ASN A 286 -53.57 20.98 125.68
C ASN A 286 -53.65 21.82 126.96
N GLU A 287 -52.71 22.74 127.18
CA GLU A 287 -52.72 23.68 128.32
C GLU A 287 -53.98 24.57 128.33
N VAL A 288 -54.35 25.16 127.19
CA VAL A 288 -55.62 25.91 127.03
C VAL A 288 -56.85 25.04 127.27
N THR A 289 -56.80 23.74 126.95
CA THR A 289 -57.90 22.80 127.19
C THR A 289 -58.03 22.45 128.68
N VAL A 290 -56.92 22.24 129.38
CA VAL A 290 -56.88 22.08 130.85
C VAL A 290 -57.42 23.34 131.53
N LEU A 291 -56.89 24.52 131.19
CA LEU A 291 -57.34 25.81 131.75
C LEU A 291 -58.84 26.09 131.49
N ARG A 292 -59.40 25.61 130.37
CA ARG A 292 -60.85 25.65 130.11
C ARG A 292 -61.63 24.72 131.03
N GLY A 293 -61.13 23.51 131.28
CA GLY A 293 -61.72 22.56 132.23
C GLY A 293 -61.67 23.05 133.68
N GLU A 294 -60.54 23.65 134.09
CA GLU A 294 -60.37 24.29 135.40
C GLU A 294 -61.31 25.49 135.57
N ASN A 295 -61.44 26.36 134.55
CA ASN A 295 -62.37 27.49 134.55
C ASN A 295 -63.84 27.03 134.62
N ALA A 296 -64.21 25.96 133.90
CA ALA A 296 -65.54 25.34 134.02
C ALA A 296 -65.77 24.78 135.44
N SER A 297 -64.77 24.14 136.03
CA SER A 297 -64.80 23.62 137.40
C SER A 297 -64.92 24.74 138.43
N ALA A 298 -64.18 25.84 138.26
CA ALA A 298 -64.27 27.03 139.10
C ALA A 298 -65.64 27.71 139.02
N LYS A 299 -66.27 27.76 137.84
CA LYS A 299 -67.66 28.22 137.66
C LYS A 299 -68.67 27.31 138.34
N SER A 300 -68.48 25.99 138.27
CA SER A 300 -69.31 25.01 138.98
C SER A 300 -69.20 25.19 140.51
N LEU A 301 -67.97 25.27 141.03
CA LEU A 301 -67.71 25.57 142.44
C LEU A 301 -68.29 26.92 142.87
N HIS A 302 -68.19 27.96 142.04
CA HIS A 302 -68.80 29.26 142.33
C HIS A 302 -70.34 29.18 142.40
N SER A 303 -70.98 28.40 141.52
CA SER A 303 -72.43 28.15 141.57
C SER A 303 -72.85 27.34 142.81
N VAL A 304 -72.03 26.37 143.23
CA VAL A 304 -72.24 25.64 144.50
C VAL A 304 -72.09 26.58 145.69
N VAL A 305 -71.05 27.42 145.73
CA VAL A 305 -70.87 28.44 146.78
C VAL A 305 -72.05 29.41 146.82
N GLN A 306 -72.50 29.93 145.68
CA GLN A 306 -73.66 30.82 145.59
C GLN A 306 -74.96 30.14 146.07
N THR A 307 -75.10 28.84 145.84
CA THR A 307 -76.24 28.05 146.34
C THR A 307 -76.15 27.88 147.86
N LEU A 308 -74.97 27.54 148.39
CA LEU A 308 -74.71 27.45 149.83
C LEU A 308 -74.85 28.79 150.56
N GLU A 309 -74.50 29.91 149.92
CA GLU A 309 -74.75 31.26 150.43
C GLU A 309 -76.26 31.58 150.47
N SER A 310 -77.00 31.20 149.43
CA SER A 310 -78.46 31.31 149.41
C SER A 310 -79.12 30.48 150.51
N ASP A 311 -78.69 29.23 150.69
CA ASP A 311 -79.20 28.33 151.72
C ASP A 311 -78.77 28.75 153.13
N LYS A 312 -77.57 29.30 153.30
CA LYS A 312 -77.15 29.95 154.55
C LYS A 312 -78.10 31.10 154.90
N VAL A 313 -78.42 31.99 153.97
CA VAL A 313 -79.37 33.10 154.21
C VAL A 313 -80.78 32.58 154.53
N LYS A 314 -81.25 31.52 153.86
CA LYS A 314 -82.52 30.85 154.20
C LYS A 314 -82.50 30.25 155.60
N LEU A 315 -81.39 29.61 155.99
CA LEU A 315 -81.21 29.02 157.32
C LEU A 315 -81.10 30.10 158.41
N GLU A 316 -80.37 31.19 158.18
CA GLU A 316 -80.32 32.34 159.08
C GLU A 316 -81.71 32.97 159.28
N LEU A 317 -82.49 33.15 158.22
CA LEU A 317 -83.90 33.57 158.31
C LEU A 317 -84.75 32.57 159.10
N LYS A 318 -84.57 31.26 158.89
CA LYS A 318 -85.33 30.20 159.57
C LYS A 318 -84.99 30.11 161.05
N VAL A 319 -83.71 30.27 161.42
CA VAL A 319 -83.24 30.41 162.82
C VAL A 319 -83.87 31.64 163.45
N LYS A 320 -83.80 32.81 162.80
CA LYS A 320 -84.38 34.06 163.31
C LYS A 320 -85.90 33.97 163.51
N ASN A 321 -86.60 33.21 162.68
CA ASN A 321 -88.03 32.92 162.85
C ASN A 321 -88.30 31.97 164.03
N LEU A 322 -87.47 30.93 164.21
CA LEU A 322 -87.54 30.03 165.37
C LEU A 322 -87.21 30.76 166.69
N GLU A 323 -86.26 31.70 166.68
CA GLU A 323 -85.96 32.57 167.82
C GLU A 323 -87.13 33.47 168.22
N LEU A 324 -87.93 33.94 167.25
CA LEU A 324 -89.17 34.68 167.51
C LEU A 324 -90.24 33.77 168.13
N GLN A 325 -90.47 32.59 167.54
CA GLN A 325 -91.40 31.59 168.09
C GLN A 325 -91.01 31.14 169.51
N LEU A 326 -89.71 31.01 169.82
CA LEU A 326 -89.20 30.70 171.16
C LEU A 326 -89.31 31.87 172.16
N LYS A 327 -89.34 33.12 171.69
CA LYS A 327 -89.62 34.29 172.55
C LYS A 327 -91.10 34.40 172.91
N GLU A 328 -91.98 34.12 171.96
CA GLU A 328 -93.44 34.22 172.15
C GLU A 328 -93.99 33.12 173.07
N ASN A 329 -93.49 31.88 172.95
CA ASN A 329 -93.88 30.74 173.80
C ASN A 329 -93.48 30.87 175.29
N LYS A 330 -92.73 31.91 175.69
CA LYS A 330 -92.20 32.03 177.07
C LYS A 330 -93.11 32.82 178.02
N ARG A 331 -94.40 33.01 177.67
CA ARG A 331 -95.29 33.92 178.42
C ARG A 331 -96.73 33.44 178.71
N GLN A 332 -96.99 32.14 178.69
CA GLN A 332 -98.12 31.47 179.37
C GLN A 332 -97.67 30.03 179.72
N LEU A 333 -98.09 29.48 180.86
CA LEU A 333 -97.50 28.25 181.43
C LEU A 333 -98.43 27.01 181.31
N SER A 334 -97.80 25.82 181.44
CA SER A 334 -98.33 24.46 181.70
C SER A 334 -98.49 23.47 180.53
N SER A 335 -97.93 22.27 180.76
CA SER A 335 -98.16 20.91 180.22
C SER A 335 -99.07 20.64 179.00
N SER A 336 -98.60 19.84 178.02
CA SER A 336 -98.89 18.37 177.90
C SER A 336 -98.19 17.70 176.68
N SER A 337 -98.47 16.40 176.39
CA SER A 337 -97.69 15.46 175.53
C SER A 337 -98.43 14.89 174.28
N GLY A 338 -97.66 14.30 173.32
CA GLY A 338 -98.07 13.43 172.18
C GLY A 338 -96.81 12.74 171.55
N ASN A 339 -96.78 11.64 170.76
CA ASN A 339 -97.73 10.84 169.93
C ASN A 339 -98.04 11.39 168.52
N THR A 340 -98.00 10.67 167.37
CA THR A 340 -97.33 9.43 166.84
C THR A 340 -97.15 9.62 165.28
N ASP A 341 -96.97 8.71 164.30
CA ASP A 341 -96.92 7.23 164.05
C ASP A 341 -96.03 6.99 162.75
N THR A 342 -95.99 5.96 161.86
CA THR A 342 -96.75 4.73 161.50
C THR A 342 -95.85 3.73 160.67
N GLN A 343 -96.40 2.65 160.07
CA GLN A 343 -95.82 1.75 159.02
C GLN A 343 -96.32 2.14 157.58
N ALA A 344 -96.10 1.46 156.43
CA ALA A 344 -95.53 0.13 156.07
C ALA A 344 -94.67 0.26 154.76
N ASP A 345 -94.52 -0.60 153.73
CA ASP A 345 -95.14 -1.86 153.19
C ASP A 345 -94.06 -2.72 152.43
N GLU A 346 -94.41 -3.86 151.78
CA GLU A 346 -93.44 -4.80 151.15
C GLU A 346 -93.66 -5.22 149.66
N ASP A 347 -94.75 -4.83 148.97
CA ASP A 347 -95.12 -5.44 147.67
C ASP A 347 -94.38 -4.92 146.40
N GLU A 348 -93.75 -3.74 146.39
CA GLU A 348 -93.18 -3.15 145.16
C GLU A 348 -91.99 -3.95 144.56
N ARG A 349 -91.23 -4.66 145.41
CA ARG A 349 -89.94 -5.28 145.05
C ARG A 349 -90.03 -6.32 143.93
N ALA A 350 -91.20 -6.93 143.73
CA ALA A 350 -91.43 -7.89 142.66
C ALA A 350 -91.54 -7.22 141.28
N GLN A 351 -92.06 -6.00 141.20
CA GLN A 351 -92.32 -5.31 139.94
C GLN A 351 -91.07 -4.59 139.41
N GLU A 352 -90.24 -4.04 140.30
CA GLU A 352 -88.91 -3.49 139.97
C GLU A 352 -88.01 -4.55 139.32
N SER A 353 -88.02 -5.78 139.83
CA SER A 353 -87.16 -6.86 139.33
C SER A 353 -87.46 -7.21 137.87
N GLN A 354 -88.73 -7.14 137.44
CA GLN A 354 -89.09 -7.38 136.03
C GLN A 354 -88.67 -6.20 135.13
N GLN A 355 -88.86 -4.95 135.58
CA GLN A 355 -88.39 -3.77 134.84
C GLN A 355 -86.86 -3.76 134.66
N MET A 356 -86.11 -4.24 135.67
CA MET A 356 -84.66 -4.39 135.59
C MET A 356 -84.23 -5.46 134.57
N ILE A 357 -84.98 -6.57 134.46
CA ILE A 357 -84.75 -7.61 133.43
C ILE A 357 -85.00 -7.05 132.03
N ASP A 358 -86.10 -6.30 131.82
CA ASP A 358 -86.43 -5.73 130.52
C ASP A 358 -85.44 -4.61 130.11
N PHE A 359 -84.95 -3.82 131.07
CA PHE A 359 -83.85 -2.88 130.85
C PHE A 359 -82.55 -3.59 130.44
N LEU A 360 -82.18 -4.68 131.13
CA LEU A 360 -80.98 -5.46 130.78
C LEU A 360 -81.10 -6.10 129.38
N ASN A 361 -82.28 -6.62 129.02
CA ASN A 361 -82.55 -7.13 127.67
C ASN A 361 -82.39 -6.03 126.60
N SER A 362 -82.89 -4.82 126.86
CA SER A 362 -82.69 -3.66 125.97
C SER A 362 -81.20 -3.32 125.79
N VAL A 363 -80.44 -3.27 126.89
CA VAL A 363 -78.99 -3.02 126.88
C VAL A 363 -78.21 -4.12 126.14
N ILE A 364 -78.61 -5.38 126.26
CA ILE A 364 -78.02 -6.51 125.52
C ILE A 364 -78.26 -6.37 124.01
N VAL A 365 -79.48 -6.00 123.59
CA VAL A 365 -79.81 -5.79 122.16
C VAL A 365 -79.00 -4.63 121.57
N ASP A 366 -78.85 -3.52 122.27
CA ASP A 366 -78.05 -2.38 121.81
C ASP A 366 -76.53 -2.68 121.78
N LEU A 367 -76.02 -3.50 122.72
CA LEU A 367 -74.64 -4.01 122.69
C LEU A 367 -74.39 -5.00 121.54
N GLN A 368 -75.37 -5.83 121.21
CA GLN A 368 -75.31 -6.73 120.05
C GLN A 368 -75.35 -5.93 118.73
N ARG A 369 -76.22 -4.91 118.62
CA ARG A 369 -76.27 -4.01 117.45
C ARG A 369 -74.94 -3.27 117.26
N LYS A 370 -74.36 -2.70 118.32
CA LYS A 370 -73.04 -2.06 118.25
C LYS A 370 -71.91 -3.01 117.84
N ASN A 371 -71.97 -4.30 118.22
CA ASN A 371 -71.01 -5.29 117.73
C ASN A 371 -71.18 -5.59 116.24
N GLN A 372 -72.41 -5.60 115.72
CA GLN A 372 -72.67 -5.77 114.29
C GLN A 372 -72.16 -4.56 113.48
N ASP A 373 -72.44 -3.32 113.92
CA ASP A 373 -71.92 -2.09 113.30
C ASP A 373 -70.38 -2.07 113.26
N LEU A 374 -69.73 -2.43 114.38
CA LEU A 374 -68.26 -2.50 114.45
C LEU A 374 -67.69 -3.57 113.53
N LYS A 375 -68.33 -4.74 113.44
CA LYS A 375 -67.91 -5.82 112.55
C LYS A 375 -68.01 -5.40 111.08
N MET A 376 -69.16 -4.85 110.66
CA MET A 376 -69.39 -4.36 109.31
C MET A 376 -68.38 -3.26 108.93
N LYS A 377 -68.00 -2.39 109.88
CA LYS A 377 -67.00 -1.35 109.65
C LYS A 377 -65.57 -1.88 109.47
N VAL A 378 -65.21 -2.97 110.14
CA VAL A 378 -63.93 -3.68 109.90
C VAL A 378 -63.96 -4.40 108.55
N GLU A 379 -65.09 -5.01 108.19
CA GLU A 379 -65.31 -5.68 106.91
C GLU A 379 -65.10 -4.69 105.74
N MET A 380 -65.76 -3.51 105.77
CA MET A 380 -65.54 -2.42 104.81
C MET A 380 -64.08 -1.95 104.71
N MET A 381 -63.34 -1.89 105.81
CA MET A 381 -61.90 -1.52 105.78
C MET A 381 -61.05 -2.61 105.12
N SER A 382 -61.41 -3.89 105.29
CA SER A 382 -60.71 -5.00 104.66
C SER A 382 -61.02 -5.15 103.16
N GLU A 383 -62.26 -4.89 102.73
CA GLU A 383 -62.64 -4.86 101.31
C GLU A 383 -61.94 -3.72 100.57
N ALA A 384 -61.89 -2.52 101.17
CA ALA A 384 -61.17 -1.36 100.64
C ALA A 384 -59.65 -1.58 100.48
N ALA A 385 -59.07 -2.53 101.22
CA ALA A 385 -57.66 -2.89 101.12
C ALA A 385 -57.36 -3.96 100.05
N LEU A 386 -58.38 -4.57 99.45
CA LEU A 386 -58.23 -5.74 98.56
C LEU A 386 -58.83 -5.56 97.16
N ASN A 387 -59.57 -4.48 96.88
CA ASN A 387 -60.42 -4.42 95.68
C ASN A 387 -60.42 -3.05 94.96
N GLY A 388 -59.42 -2.78 94.10
CA GLY A 388 -59.54 -1.74 93.06
C GLY A 388 -58.25 -1.09 92.54
N ASN A 389 -57.82 -1.50 91.34
CA ASN A 389 -56.74 -0.95 90.52
C ASN A 389 -56.73 0.58 90.32
N GLY A 390 -55.56 1.13 89.98
CA GLY A 390 -55.43 2.43 89.29
C GLY A 390 -53.97 2.89 89.15
N ASP A 391 -53.45 2.87 87.93
CA ASP A 391 -52.07 3.24 87.51
C ASP A 391 -51.55 4.57 88.14
N ASP A 392 -50.25 4.75 88.39
CA ASP A 392 -49.28 5.06 87.32
C ASP A 392 -47.78 4.97 87.74
N LEU A 393 -46.92 4.87 86.72
CA LEU A 393 -45.47 5.21 86.66
C LEU A 393 -44.42 4.51 87.57
N ASN A 394 -43.40 4.00 86.87
CA ASN A 394 -42.04 3.60 87.30
C ASN A 394 -41.81 2.16 87.81
N ASN A 395 -41.36 1.29 86.90
CA ASN A 395 -40.25 0.39 87.19
C ASN A 395 -39.22 0.48 86.03
N TYR A 396 -37.93 0.63 86.36
CA TYR A 396 -36.85 0.80 85.38
C TYR A 396 -35.92 -0.41 85.48
N ASP A 397 -36.22 -1.43 84.69
CA ASP A 397 -35.32 -2.57 84.46
C ASP A 397 -35.48 -3.02 82.99
N SER A 398 -34.36 -3.20 82.30
CA SER A 398 -34.33 -3.25 80.83
C SER A 398 -33.10 -4.00 80.30
N ASP A 399 -33.00 -5.29 80.64
CA ASP A 399 -32.03 -6.21 80.05
C ASP A 399 -32.72 -7.50 79.58
N ASP A 400 -33.32 -7.46 78.38
CA ASP A 400 -33.69 -8.68 77.64
C ASP A 400 -33.67 -8.46 76.11
N GLN A 401 -33.40 -9.53 75.35
CA GLN A 401 -32.89 -9.45 73.97
C GLN A 401 -33.91 -9.92 72.90
N GLU A 402 -34.89 -9.07 72.59
CA GLU A 402 -35.92 -9.38 71.59
C GLU A 402 -35.50 -8.99 70.14
N LYS A 403 -34.98 -10.00 69.43
CA LYS A 403 -35.19 -10.30 68.00
C LYS A 403 -35.33 -9.10 67.04
N GLN A 404 -34.26 -8.78 66.31
CA GLN A 404 -34.33 -7.92 65.12
C GLN A 404 -35.39 -8.42 64.12
N SER A 405 -36.47 -7.66 63.94
CA SER A 405 -37.37 -7.86 62.81
C SER A 405 -36.60 -7.55 61.53
N LYS A 406 -36.40 -8.57 60.68
CA LYS A 406 -35.75 -8.38 59.37
C LYS A 406 -36.62 -7.44 58.55
N LYS A 407 -36.19 -6.18 58.43
CA LYS A 407 -36.74 -5.24 57.45
C LYS A 407 -36.67 -5.92 56.08
N LYS A 408 -37.77 -5.89 55.32
CA LYS A 408 -37.77 -6.41 53.96
C LYS A 408 -36.63 -5.73 53.18
N PRO A 409 -35.89 -6.44 52.31
CA PRO A 409 -34.95 -5.80 51.40
C PRO A 409 -35.64 -4.63 50.68
N ARG A 410 -34.95 -3.51 50.56
CA ARG A 410 -35.41 -2.41 49.71
C ARG A 410 -35.36 -2.88 48.26
N LEU A 411 -36.38 -2.56 47.49
CA LEU A 411 -36.33 -2.76 46.05
C LEU A 411 -35.32 -1.76 45.48
N PHE A 412 -34.52 -2.20 44.54
CA PHE A 412 -33.59 -1.38 43.78
C PHE A 412 -33.55 -1.97 42.39
N CYS A 413 -33.61 -1.11 41.38
CA CYS A 413 -33.52 -1.53 40.00
C CYS A 413 -32.25 -0.94 39.38
N ASP A 414 -31.32 -1.83 39.06
CA ASP A 414 -29.99 -1.50 38.50
C ASP A 414 -30.07 -0.88 37.10
N ILE A 415 -31.21 -1.01 36.41
CA ILE A 415 -31.46 -0.47 35.07
C ILE A 415 -31.89 1.02 35.12
N CYS A 416 -32.57 1.45 36.18
CA CYS A 416 -32.99 2.85 36.39
C CYS A 416 -32.16 3.61 37.44
N ASP A 417 -31.27 2.90 38.15
CA ASP A 417 -30.56 3.37 39.35
C ASP A 417 -31.51 3.95 40.42
N CYS A 418 -32.69 3.32 40.57
CA CYS A 418 -33.81 3.85 41.34
C CYS A 418 -34.35 2.90 42.42
N PHE A 419 -34.57 3.44 43.63
CA PHE A 419 -34.93 2.69 44.84
C PHE A 419 -36.44 2.71 45.14
N ASP A 420 -36.91 1.63 45.77
CA ASP A 420 -38.26 1.41 46.33
C ASP A 420 -39.45 1.57 45.34
N LEU A 421 -39.17 1.66 44.03
CA LEU A 421 -40.16 1.87 42.96
C LEU A 421 -40.57 0.57 42.26
N HIS A 422 -39.59 -0.22 41.83
CA HIS A 422 -39.75 -1.53 41.20
C HIS A 422 -38.48 -2.37 41.45
N ASP A 423 -38.58 -3.68 41.29
CA ASP A 423 -37.41 -4.58 41.21
C ASP A 423 -36.86 -4.57 39.77
N THR A 424 -35.61 -5.04 39.55
CA THR A 424 -34.96 -4.97 38.22
C THR A 424 -35.82 -5.61 37.11
N GLU A 425 -36.42 -6.78 37.37
CA GLU A 425 -37.27 -7.52 36.42
C GLU A 425 -38.54 -6.77 35.98
N ASP A 426 -39.06 -5.85 36.80
CA ASP A 426 -40.28 -5.07 36.55
C ASP A 426 -39.97 -3.70 35.88
N CYS A 427 -38.72 -3.48 35.45
CA CYS A 427 -38.29 -2.16 34.96
C CYS A 427 -39.00 -1.74 33.66
N PRO A 428 -39.70 -0.58 33.62
CA PRO A 428 -40.33 -0.09 32.39
C PRO A 428 -39.33 0.12 31.24
N THR A 429 -38.08 0.45 31.57
CA THR A 429 -36.99 0.63 30.60
C THR A 429 -36.56 -0.70 29.98
N GLN A 430 -36.66 -1.83 30.70
CA GLN A 430 -36.35 -3.16 30.16
C GLN A 430 -37.28 -3.53 28.99
N ALA A 431 -38.56 -3.14 29.07
CA ALA A 431 -39.52 -3.25 27.97
C ALA A 431 -39.29 -2.24 26.81
N GLN A 432 -38.34 -1.32 26.94
CA GLN A 432 -37.89 -0.43 25.86
C GLN A 432 -36.53 -0.83 25.26
N MET A 433 -35.82 -1.81 25.84
CA MET A 433 -34.55 -2.33 25.31
C MET A 433 -34.73 -3.54 24.39
N SER A 434 -35.96 -3.97 24.11
CA SER A 434 -36.27 -5.04 23.17
C SER A 434 -36.20 -4.59 21.69
N GLU A 435 -35.09 -3.97 21.29
CA GLU A 435 -34.61 -4.13 19.91
C GLU A 435 -33.88 -5.47 19.84
N ASP A 436 -34.65 -6.57 19.77
CA ASP A 436 -34.14 -7.83 19.25
C ASP A 436 -33.53 -7.55 17.86
N PRO A 437 -32.24 -7.85 17.61
CA PRO A 437 -31.62 -7.60 16.32
C PRO A 437 -32.45 -8.25 15.20
N PRO A 438 -32.72 -7.54 14.09
CA PRO A 438 -33.70 -7.96 13.10
C PRO A 438 -33.37 -9.38 12.60
N HIS A 439 -34.31 -10.30 12.85
CA HIS A 439 -34.09 -11.72 12.65
C HIS A 439 -33.60 -12.00 11.23
N SER A 440 -32.56 -12.84 11.11
CA SER A 440 -31.85 -12.99 9.83
C SER A 440 -32.78 -13.41 8.69
N THR A 441 -32.77 -12.60 7.63
CA THR A 441 -33.43 -12.85 6.33
C THR A 441 -32.78 -13.97 5.50
N HIS A 442 -31.98 -14.84 6.13
CA HIS A 442 -31.26 -15.91 5.46
C HIS A 442 -32.17 -17.13 5.21
N HIS A 443 -32.77 -17.17 4.02
CA HIS A 443 -33.61 -18.28 3.54
C HIS A 443 -32.82 -19.52 3.07
N GLY A 444 -31.78 -19.92 3.82
CA GLY A 444 -30.93 -21.08 3.49
C GLY A 444 -31.60 -22.43 3.73
N SER A 445 -31.13 -23.48 3.04
CA SER A 445 -31.66 -24.84 3.22
C SER A 445 -31.19 -25.45 4.54
N ARG A 446 -32.03 -26.28 5.19
CA ARG A 446 -31.63 -27.05 6.37
C ARG A 446 -30.52 -28.07 6.03
N GLY A 447 -29.27 -27.66 6.22
CA GLY A 447 -28.07 -28.45 5.93
C GLY A 447 -26.92 -27.65 5.31
N GLU A 448 -27.17 -26.43 4.85
CA GLU A 448 -26.13 -25.52 4.35
C GLU A 448 -25.55 -24.67 5.49
N GLU A 449 -24.24 -24.45 5.47
CA GLU A 449 -23.56 -23.61 6.45
C GLU A 449 -23.78 -22.12 6.13
N ARG A 450 -24.30 -21.36 7.10
CA ARG A 450 -24.67 -19.94 6.90
C ARG A 450 -23.39 -19.09 6.78
N PRO A 451 -23.18 -18.34 5.68
CA PRO A 451 -22.00 -17.50 5.52
C PRO A 451 -21.82 -16.53 6.68
N TYR A 452 -20.64 -16.60 7.32
CA TYR A 452 -20.20 -15.74 8.40
C TYR A 452 -18.86 -15.11 8.05
N CYS A 453 -18.69 -13.83 8.38
CA CYS A 453 -17.46 -13.11 8.18
C CYS A 453 -16.76 -12.87 9.52
N GLU A 454 -15.62 -13.53 9.73
CA GLU A 454 -14.79 -13.35 10.93
C GLU A 454 -14.04 -12.00 10.95
N ILE A 455 -14.08 -11.20 9.87
CA ILE A 455 -13.39 -9.91 9.75
C ILE A 455 -14.26 -8.76 10.28
N CYS A 456 -15.57 -8.80 10.05
CA CYS A 456 -16.53 -7.78 10.50
C CYS A 456 -17.63 -8.32 11.43
N GLU A 457 -17.49 -9.56 11.89
CA GLU A 457 -18.41 -10.30 12.78
C GLU A 457 -19.88 -10.39 12.28
N MET A 458 -20.12 -10.13 10.99
CA MET A 458 -21.45 -10.16 10.38
C MET A 458 -21.73 -11.44 9.60
N PHE A 459 -22.97 -11.93 9.71
CA PHE A 459 -23.51 -12.98 8.85
C PHE A 459 -24.03 -12.41 7.53
N GLY A 460 -23.77 -13.10 6.43
CA GLY A 460 -24.32 -12.79 5.10
C GLY A 460 -23.32 -12.92 3.95
N HIS A 461 -22.03 -12.87 4.27
CA HIS A 461 -20.91 -13.13 3.36
C HIS A 461 -19.82 -13.93 4.09
N TRP A 462 -18.84 -14.44 3.34
CA TRP A 462 -17.64 -15.07 3.89
C TRP A 462 -16.50 -14.06 4.01
N ALA A 463 -15.53 -14.31 4.90
CA ALA A 463 -14.34 -13.46 5.06
C ALA A 463 -13.58 -13.17 3.75
N THR A 464 -13.58 -14.12 2.79
CA THR A 464 -12.99 -13.94 1.44
C THR A 464 -13.68 -12.89 0.57
N ASN A 465 -14.82 -12.38 1.01
CA ASN A 465 -15.69 -11.44 0.31
C ASN A 465 -16.05 -10.23 1.20
N CYS A 466 -15.31 -10.04 2.30
CA CYS A 466 -15.36 -8.82 3.10
C CYS A 466 -14.78 -7.65 2.29
N ASN A 467 -15.26 -6.44 2.55
CA ASN A 467 -14.65 -5.21 2.06
C ASN A 467 -14.01 -4.49 3.24
N ASP A 468 -12.71 -4.71 3.44
CA ASP A 468 -11.98 -4.30 4.65
C ASP A 468 -11.96 -2.77 4.91
N ASP A 469 -12.39 -1.96 3.93
CA ASP A 469 -12.57 -0.50 4.07
C ASP A 469 -13.83 -0.09 4.89
N GLU A 470 -14.70 -1.03 5.29
CA GLU A 470 -15.94 -0.74 6.05
C GLU A 470 -15.99 -1.34 7.48
N THR A 471 -14.83 -1.48 8.16
CA THR A 471 -14.80 -1.79 9.61
C THR A 471 -15.12 -0.56 10.47
N PHE A 472 -16.00 -0.74 11.46
CA PHE A 472 -16.30 0.24 12.52
C PHE A 472 -15.30 0.20 13.69
#